data_AF-A0A1I7UG93-F1
#
_entry.id   AF-A0A1I7UG93-F1
#
_cell.length_a   1.000
_cell.length_b   1.000
_cell.length_c   1.000
_cell.angle_alpha   90.00
_cell.angle_beta   90.00
_cell.angle_gamma   90.00
#
_symmetry.space_group_name_H-M   'P 1'
#
loop_
_entity.id
_entity.type
_entity.pdbx_description
1 polymer ?
#
loop_
_entity_poly.entity_id
_entity_poly.type
_entity_poly.pdbx_seq_one_letter_code
_entity_poly.pdbx_strand_id
1 'polypeptide(L)'
;MAVIEEIIEGEEDQISKVEKLKKEGNEYFGKGEFEKANEKYQEAISECPPTSTEVHSILLSNSAAALIKQNKWEEAVEAASKAIEIGAANEKALERRAFAYSNISEKYENGIEDYKQLQESLPKRHAEFERKIREINEKINRRNEAMKADIMEKLKGFGNMCLSPFGLSTDSFEMVPNGNGGFSVQMKGAGNKKTEEEENEKNEAV
;
A
#
# COMPACT_ATOMS: atom_id res chain seq x y z
N MET A 1 -46.59 -2.07 -27.99
CA MET A 1 -46.79 -3.13 -26.97
C MET A 1 -45.90 -4.32 -27.27
N ALA A 2 -46.02 -5.00 -28.42
CA ALA A 2 -45.16 -6.14 -28.79
C ALA A 2 -43.63 -5.88 -28.73
N VAL A 3 -43.15 -4.75 -29.25
CA VAL A 3 -41.71 -4.40 -29.21
C VAL A 3 -41.19 -4.19 -27.79
N ILE A 4 -42.04 -3.75 -26.87
CA ILE A 4 -41.64 -3.53 -25.46
C ILE A 4 -41.60 -4.88 -24.72
N GLU A 5 -42.55 -5.77 -25.00
CA GLU A 5 -42.58 -7.13 -24.44
C GLU A 5 -41.36 -7.96 -24.90
N GLU A 6 -40.98 -7.89 -26.18
CA GLU A 6 -39.81 -8.60 -26.73
C GLU A 6 -38.48 -8.12 -26.13
N ILE A 7 -38.36 -6.81 -25.84
CA ILE A 7 -37.19 -6.23 -25.17
C ILE A 7 -37.10 -6.70 -23.71
N ILE A 8 -38.25 -6.79 -23.02
CA ILE A 8 -38.31 -7.24 -21.62
C ILE A 8 -37.99 -8.74 -21.51
N GLU A 9 -38.51 -9.59 -22.39
CA GLU A 9 -38.19 -11.03 -22.42
C GLU A 9 -36.69 -11.27 -22.70
N GLY A 10 -36.07 -10.49 -23.59
CA GLY A 10 -34.64 -10.57 -23.85
C GLY A 10 -33.76 -10.19 -22.65
N GLU A 11 -34.17 -9.18 -21.88
CA GLU A 11 -33.46 -8.79 -20.64
C GLU A 11 -33.61 -9.85 -19.53
N GLU A 12 -34.79 -10.47 -19.38
CA GLU A 12 -35.01 -11.53 -18.38
C GLU A 12 -34.14 -12.76 -18.64
N ASP A 13 -34.03 -13.21 -19.89
CA ASP A 13 -33.16 -14.33 -20.28
C ASP A 13 -31.68 -14.00 -20.04
N GLN A 14 -31.28 -12.76 -20.31
CA GLN A 14 -29.91 -12.29 -20.08
C GLN A 14 -29.58 -12.27 -18.58
N ILE A 15 -30.50 -11.79 -17.73
CA ILE A 15 -30.34 -11.79 -16.26
C ILE A 15 -30.23 -13.23 -15.74
N SER A 16 -31.06 -14.16 -16.23
CA SER A 16 -31.00 -15.57 -15.87
C SER A 16 -29.63 -16.19 -16.20
N LYS A 17 -29.09 -15.88 -17.38
CA LYS A 17 -27.74 -16.30 -17.79
C LYS A 17 -26.65 -15.73 -16.87
N VAL A 18 -26.73 -14.45 -16.54
CA VAL A 18 -25.79 -13.77 -15.62
C VAL A 18 -25.81 -14.41 -14.22
N GLU A 19 -27.00 -14.70 -13.70
CA GLU A 19 -27.16 -15.36 -12.39
C GLU A 19 -26.53 -16.77 -12.38
N LYS A 20 -26.69 -17.52 -13.47
CA LYS A 20 -26.05 -18.83 -13.62
C LYS A 20 -24.52 -18.72 -13.62
N LEU A 21 -23.96 -17.82 -14.42
CA LEU A 21 -22.52 -17.58 -14.48
C LEU A 21 -21.95 -17.11 -13.13
N LYS A 22 -22.67 -16.21 -12.44
CA LYS A 22 -22.34 -15.78 -11.08
C LYS A 22 -22.29 -16.96 -10.12
N LYS A 23 -23.26 -17.87 -10.19
CA LYS A 23 -23.31 -19.07 -9.35
C LYS A 23 -22.13 -20.00 -9.64
N GLU A 24 -21.83 -20.27 -10.90
CA GLU A 24 -20.65 -21.06 -11.29
C GLU A 24 -19.35 -20.44 -10.77
N GLY A 25 -19.20 -19.11 -10.89
CA GLY A 25 -18.07 -18.37 -10.33
C GLY A 25 -17.96 -18.54 -8.81
N ASN A 26 -19.09 -18.45 -8.09
CA ASN A 26 -19.12 -18.67 -6.64
C ASN A 26 -18.76 -20.11 -6.26
N GLU A 27 -19.17 -21.10 -7.06
CA GLU A 27 -18.81 -22.51 -6.84
C GLU A 27 -17.30 -22.75 -7.02
N TYR A 28 -16.70 -22.22 -8.09
CA TYR A 28 -15.24 -22.25 -8.26
C TYR A 28 -14.51 -21.51 -7.15
N PHE A 29 -15.03 -20.36 -6.73
CA PHE A 29 -14.46 -19.58 -5.63
C PHE A 29 -14.47 -20.39 -4.32
N GLY A 30 -15.58 -21.07 -4.02
CA GLY A 30 -15.70 -21.93 -2.84
C GLY A 30 -14.76 -23.15 -2.86
N LYS A 31 -14.40 -23.64 -4.05
CA LYS A 31 -13.41 -24.71 -4.26
C LYS A 31 -11.96 -24.21 -4.21
N GLY A 32 -11.73 -22.90 -4.14
CA GLY A 32 -10.40 -22.30 -4.20
C GLY A 32 -9.83 -22.18 -5.63
N GLU A 33 -10.64 -22.46 -6.65
CA GLU A 33 -10.26 -22.31 -8.07
C GLU A 33 -10.47 -20.85 -8.51
N PHE A 34 -9.67 -19.94 -7.95
CA PHE A 34 -9.90 -18.49 -8.07
C PHE A 34 -9.76 -17.94 -9.49
N GLU A 35 -8.89 -18.53 -10.31
CA GLU A 35 -8.72 -18.14 -11.71
C GLU A 35 -10.01 -18.41 -12.51
N LYS A 36 -10.53 -19.64 -12.45
CA LYS A 36 -11.81 -20.01 -13.08
C LYS A 36 -13.00 -19.24 -12.50
N ALA A 37 -12.98 -18.95 -11.20
CA ALA A 37 -13.99 -18.10 -10.59
C ALA A 37 -14.00 -16.71 -11.23
N ASN A 38 -12.82 -16.12 -11.42
CA ASN A 38 -12.68 -14.82 -12.08
C ASN A 38 -13.13 -14.88 -13.54
N GLU A 39 -12.75 -15.91 -14.30
CA GLU A 39 -13.22 -16.12 -15.69
C GLU A 39 -14.75 -16.09 -15.76
N LYS A 40 -15.43 -16.84 -14.87
CA LYS A 40 -16.90 -16.87 -14.83
C LYS A 40 -17.52 -15.55 -14.41
N TYR A 41 -16.90 -14.80 -13.50
CA TYR A 41 -17.36 -13.45 -13.19
C TYR A 41 -17.18 -12.49 -14.37
N GLN A 42 -16.08 -12.58 -15.12
CA GLN A 42 -15.85 -11.75 -16.32
C GLN A 42 -16.85 -12.09 -17.44
N GLU A 43 -17.13 -13.38 -17.67
CA GLU A 43 -18.22 -13.81 -18.56
C GLU A 43 -19.55 -13.19 -18.11
N ALA A 44 -19.89 -13.28 -16.82
CA ALA A 44 -21.11 -12.70 -16.28
C ALA A 44 -21.18 -11.17 -16.44
N ILE A 45 -20.06 -10.47 -16.28
CA ILE A 45 -19.97 -9.01 -16.48
C ILE A 45 -20.24 -8.65 -17.95
N SER A 46 -19.66 -9.41 -18.89
CA SER A 46 -19.82 -9.15 -20.32
C SER A 46 -21.27 -9.35 -20.81
N GLU A 47 -22.01 -10.20 -20.12
CA GLU A 47 -23.41 -10.50 -20.39
C GLU A 47 -24.37 -9.65 -19.56
N CYS A 48 -23.88 -8.84 -18.60
CA CYS A 48 -24.73 -8.08 -17.70
C CYS A 48 -25.35 -6.87 -18.42
N PRO A 49 -26.69 -6.70 -18.40
CA PRO A 49 -27.33 -5.51 -18.94
C PRO A 49 -26.80 -4.25 -18.23
N PRO A 50 -26.53 -3.14 -18.94
CA PRO A 50 -26.09 -1.89 -18.33
C PRO A 50 -27.10 -1.30 -17.33
N THR A 51 -28.37 -1.65 -17.49
CA THR A 51 -29.48 -1.28 -16.61
C THR A 51 -29.40 -1.96 -15.23
N SER A 52 -28.72 -3.11 -15.14
CA SER A 52 -28.60 -3.93 -13.92
C SER A 52 -27.37 -3.53 -13.07
N THR A 53 -27.35 -2.27 -12.63
CA THR A 53 -26.20 -1.67 -11.92
C THR A 53 -25.81 -2.41 -10.64
N GLU A 54 -26.76 -2.86 -9.84
CA GLU A 54 -26.50 -3.60 -8.60
C GLU A 54 -25.82 -4.95 -8.86
N VAL A 55 -26.34 -5.74 -9.82
CA VAL A 55 -25.77 -7.03 -10.22
C VAL A 55 -24.36 -6.82 -10.77
N HIS A 56 -24.17 -5.83 -11.64
CA HIS A 56 -22.89 -5.50 -12.22
C HIS A 56 -21.85 -5.12 -11.13
N SER A 57 -22.22 -4.28 -10.16
CA SER A 57 -21.36 -3.93 -9.04
C SER A 57 -20.99 -5.16 -8.19
N ILE A 58 -21.93 -6.07 -7.94
CA ILE A 58 -21.68 -7.32 -7.21
C ILE A 58 -20.67 -8.20 -7.97
N LEU A 59 -20.83 -8.37 -9.28
CA LEU A 59 -19.95 -9.19 -10.10
C LEU A 59 -18.52 -8.66 -10.13
N LEU A 60 -18.34 -7.35 -10.35
CA LEU A 60 -17.04 -6.70 -10.30
C LEU A 60 -16.38 -6.82 -8.92
N SER A 61 -17.18 -6.69 -7.86
CA SER A 61 -16.71 -6.87 -6.49
C SER A 61 -16.28 -8.33 -6.23
N ASN A 62 -16.99 -9.33 -6.77
CA ASN A 62 -16.61 -10.74 -6.67
C ASN A 62 -15.36 -11.09 -7.50
N SER A 63 -15.23 -10.50 -8.69
CA SER A 63 -14.01 -10.51 -9.50
C SER A 63 -12.81 -9.98 -8.70
N ALA A 64 -12.94 -8.80 -8.05
CA ALA A 64 -11.92 -8.26 -7.18
C ALA A 64 -11.53 -9.22 -6.04
N ALA A 65 -12.50 -9.94 -5.46
CA ALA A 65 -12.24 -10.95 -4.43
C ALA A 65 -11.40 -12.13 -4.97
N ALA A 66 -11.71 -12.60 -6.18
CA ALA A 66 -10.98 -13.69 -6.83
C ALA A 66 -9.54 -13.26 -7.18
N LEU A 67 -9.35 -12.03 -7.64
CA LEU A 67 -8.04 -11.45 -7.93
C LEU A 67 -7.19 -11.25 -6.67
N ILE A 68 -7.80 -10.81 -5.57
CA ILE A 68 -7.16 -10.74 -4.24
C ILE A 68 -6.61 -12.11 -3.83
N LYS A 69 -7.38 -13.19 -4.03
CA LYS A 69 -6.94 -14.55 -3.70
C LYS A 69 -5.80 -15.06 -4.58
N GLN A 70 -5.60 -14.45 -5.75
CA GLN A 70 -4.46 -14.69 -6.64
C GLN A 70 -3.27 -13.76 -6.37
N ASN A 71 -3.37 -12.84 -5.39
CA ASN A 71 -2.41 -11.76 -5.14
C ASN A 71 -2.20 -10.81 -6.33
N LYS A 72 -3.20 -10.69 -7.22
CA LYS A 72 -3.22 -9.74 -8.34
C LYS A 72 -3.80 -8.41 -7.85
N TRP A 73 -2.99 -7.65 -7.12
CA TRP A 73 -3.46 -6.49 -6.35
C TRP A 73 -3.97 -5.35 -7.23
N GLU A 74 -3.24 -5.02 -8.29
CA GLU A 74 -3.56 -3.93 -9.21
C GLU A 74 -4.85 -4.21 -9.97
N GLU A 75 -5.01 -5.43 -10.48
CA GLU A 75 -6.24 -5.88 -11.15
C GLU A 75 -7.43 -5.86 -10.17
N ALA A 76 -7.21 -6.27 -8.92
CA ALA A 76 -8.25 -6.22 -7.89
C ALA A 76 -8.68 -4.79 -7.55
N VAL A 77 -7.73 -3.84 -7.50
CA VAL A 77 -8.03 -2.41 -7.33
C VAL A 77 -8.87 -1.89 -8.48
N GLU A 78 -8.53 -2.25 -9.72
CA GLU A 78 -9.27 -1.82 -10.91
C GLU A 78 -10.71 -2.36 -10.88
N ALA A 79 -10.88 -3.66 -10.65
CA ALA A 79 -12.19 -4.30 -10.57
C ALA A 79 -13.06 -3.69 -9.45
N ALA A 80 -12.48 -3.47 -8.26
CA ALA A 80 -13.20 -2.86 -7.15
C ALA A 80 -13.53 -1.38 -7.39
N SER A 81 -12.67 -0.63 -8.08
CA SER A 81 -12.93 0.77 -8.45
C SER A 81 -14.09 0.88 -9.43
N LYS A 82 -14.12 0.03 -10.48
CA LYS A 82 -15.26 -0.06 -11.39
C LYS A 82 -16.56 -0.39 -10.65
N ALA A 83 -16.51 -1.29 -9.67
CA ALA A 83 -17.70 -1.63 -8.86
C ALA A 83 -18.25 -0.44 -8.07
N ILE A 84 -17.36 0.45 -7.59
CA ILE A 84 -17.71 1.67 -6.84
C ILE A 84 -18.22 2.76 -7.79
N GLU A 85 -17.62 2.93 -8.97
CA GLU A 85 -18.00 3.92 -9.98
C GLU A 85 -19.42 3.71 -10.52
N ILE A 86 -19.92 2.47 -10.52
CA ILE A 86 -21.32 2.16 -10.85
C ILE A 86 -22.31 2.88 -9.91
N GLY A 87 -21.89 3.25 -8.70
CA GLY A 87 -22.71 4.00 -7.75
C GLY A 87 -23.75 3.17 -7.00
N ALA A 88 -23.75 1.84 -7.16
CA ALA A 88 -24.53 0.94 -6.33
C ALA A 88 -23.88 0.78 -4.95
N ALA A 89 -24.71 0.70 -3.89
CA ALA A 89 -24.21 0.53 -2.53
C ALA A 89 -23.46 -0.80 -2.37
N ASN A 90 -22.14 -0.76 -2.27
CA ASN A 90 -21.30 -1.96 -2.20
C ASN A 90 -20.08 -1.76 -1.29
N GLU A 91 -20.31 -1.87 0.02
CA GLU A 91 -19.26 -1.77 1.04
C GLU A 91 -18.15 -2.80 0.85
N LYS A 92 -18.48 -3.98 0.30
CA LYS A 92 -17.50 -5.03 0.01
C LYS A 92 -16.52 -4.60 -1.06
N ALA A 93 -16.95 -3.83 -2.07
CA ALA A 93 -16.05 -3.31 -3.10
C ALA A 93 -15.01 -2.36 -2.48
N LEU A 94 -15.47 -1.43 -1.64
CA LEU A 94 -14.60 -0.50 -0.94
C LEU A 94 -13.61 -1.23 0.00
N GLU A 95 -14.09 -2.23 0.74
CA GLU A 95 -13.24 -3.02 1.63
C GLU A 95 -12.20 -3.86 0.87
N ARG A 96 -12.58 -4.42 -0.28
CA ARG A 96 -11.69 -5.18 -1.18
C ARG A 96 -10.62 -4.27 -1.78
N ARG A 97 -10.99 -3.06 -2.20
CA ARG A 97 -10.05 -2.06 -2.73
C ARG A 97 -9.05 -1.63 -1.65
N ALA A 98 -9.53 -1.33 -0.44
CA ALA A 98 -8.68 -1.00 0.71
C ALA A 98 -7.68 -2.12 1.02
N PHE A 99 -8.13 -3.38 0.98
CA PHE A 99 -7.27 -4.54 1.18
C PHE A 99 -6.23 -4.67 0.08
N ALA A 100 -6.61 -4.53 -1.20
CA ALA A 100 -5.67 -4.60 -2.31
C ALA A 100 -4.62 -3.47 -2.23
N TYR A 101 -5.04 -2.23 -1.95
CA TYR A 101 -4.12 -1.11 -1.70
C TYR A 101 -3.15 -1.36 -0.55
N SER A 102 -3.59 -2.05 0.51
CA SER A 102 -2.72 -2.40 1.64
C SER A 102 -1.59 -3.37 1.29
N ASN A 103 -1.60 -3.93 0.08
CA ASN A 103 -0.57 -4.82 -0.46
C ASN A 103 0.29 -4.18 -1.55
N ILE A 104 0.03 -2.91 -1.92
CA ILE A 104 0.81 -2.16 -2.90
C ILE A 104 1.51 -0.99 -2.17
N SER A 105 2.84 -1.00 -2.12
CA SER A 105 3.60 -0.12 -1.23
C SER A 105 3.40 1.37 -1.49
N GLU A 106 3.13 1.72 -2.74
CA GLU A 106 2.91 3.07 -3.26
C GLU A 106 1.48 3.55 -3.02
N LYS A 107 0.58 2.67 -2.55
CA LYS A 107 -0.87 2.93 -2.42
C LYS A 107 -1.39 2.77 -1.00
N TYR A 108 -0.51 2.62 -0.01
CA TYR A 108 -0.90 2.45 1.40
C TYR A 108 -1.81 3.57 1.90
N GLU A 109 -1.53 4.81 1.52
CA GLU A 109 -2.32 5.98 1.87
C GLU A 109 -3.75 5.90 1.30
N ASN A 110 -3.92 5.39 0.07
CA ASN A 110 -5.24 5.13 -0.51
C ASN A 110 -6.01 4.04 0.25
N GLY A 111 -5.32 2.99 0.70
CA GLY A 111 -5.93 1.94 1.53
C GLY A 111 -6.44 2.46 2.88
N ILE A 112 -5.70 3.39 3.50
CA ILE A 112 -6.13 4.06 4.74
C ILE A 112 -7.38 4.91 4.48
N GLU A 113 -7.42 5.64 3.38
CA GLU A 113 -8.56 6.47 3.00
C GLU A 113 -9.85 5.64 2.85
N ASP A 114 -9.78 4.52 2.13
CA ASP A 114 -10.93 3.61 1.96
C ASP A 114 -11.39 3.02 3.31
N TYR A 115 -10.45 2.62 4.19
CA TYR A 115 -10.82 2.12 5.52
C TYR A 115 -11.43 3.20 6.42
N LYS A 116 -11.00 4.46 6.31
CA LYS A 116 -11.62 5.59 7.03
C LYS A 116 -13.06 5.83 6.56
N GLN A 117 -13.29 5.81 5.24
CA GLN A 117 -14.65 5.89 4.71
C GLN A 117 -15.54 4.76 5.23
N LEU A 118 -15.01 3.53 5.34
CA LEU A 118 -15.71 2.40 5.96
C LEU A 118 -15.96 2.58 7.46
N GLN A 119 -15.07 3.26 8.20
CA GLN A 119 -15.31 3.58 9.61
C GLN A 119 -16.50 4.52 9.79
N GLU A 120 -16.65 5.50 8.88
CA GLU A 120 -17.76 6.46 8.89
C GLU A 120 -19.09 5.80 8.51
N SER A 121 -19.09 4.94 7.50
CA SER A 121 -20.32 4.26 7.04
C SER A 121 -20.72 3.07 7.92
N LEU A 122 -19.77 2.39 8.56
CA LEU A 122 -19.99 1.18 9.37
C LEU A 122 -19.44 1.33 10.79
N PRO A 123 -20.05 2.17 11.65
CA PRO A 123 -19.54 2.46 12.99
C PRO A 123 -19.45 1.21 13.89
N LYS A 124 -20.31 0.20 13.66
CA LYS A 124 -20.26 -1.08 14.38
C LYS A 124 -18.99 -1.90 14.10
N ARG A 125 -18.34 -1.67 12.95
CA ARG A 125 -17.09 -2.35 12.52
C ARG A 125 -15.86 -1.46 12.68
N HIS A 126 -15.98 -0.28 13.30
CA HIS A 126 -14.90 0.71 13.40
C HIS A 126 -13.58 0.11 13.91
N ALA A 127 -13.63 -0.67 14.99
CA ALA A 127 -12.45 -1.29 15.59
C ALA A 127 -11.72 -2.28 14.65
N GLU A 128 -12.47 -2.93 13.74
CA GLU A 128 -11.89 -3.82 12.73
C GLU A 128 -11.05 -3.02 11.73
N PHE A 129 -11.60 -1.93 11.20
CA PHE A 129 -10.91 -1.07 10.23
C PHE A 129 -9.76 -0.29 10.87
N GLU A 130 -9.90 0.11 12.12
CA GLU A 130 -8.82 0.78 12.85
C GLU A 130 -7.59 -0.10 13.01
N ARG A 131 -7.80 -1.41 13.24
CA ARG A 131 -6.71 -2.39 13.26
C ARG A 131 -6.01 -2.47 11.91
N LYS A 132 -6.77 -2.54 10.80
CA LYS A 132 -6.21 -2.59 9.45
C LYS A 132 -5.43 -1.30 9.12
N ILE A 133 -5.91 -0.13 9.54
CA ILE A 133 -5.19 1.15 9.38
C ILE A 133 -3.86 1.13 10.15
N ARG A 134 -3.84 0.62 11.39
CA ARG A 134 -2.60 0.47 12.17
C ARG A 134 -1.58 -0.44 11.46
N GLU A 135 -2.03 -1.58 10.94
CA GLU A 135 -1.16 -2.49 10.17
C GLU A 135 -0.55 -1.80 8.94
N ILE A 136 -1.31 -0.97 8.23
CA ILE A 136 -0.79 -0.19 7.09
C ILE A 136 0.23 0.86 7.56
N ASN A 137 -0.04 1.57 8.65
CA ASN A 137 0.91 2.56 9.20
C ASN A 137 2.24 1.91 9.59
N GLU A 138 2.23 0.70 10.13
CA GLU A 138 3.46 -0.06 10.39
C GLU A 138 4.22 -0.41 9.10
N LYS A 139 3.52 -0.73 8.01
CA LYS A 139 4.15 -0.93 6.69
C LYS A 139 4.74 0.37 6.15
N ILE A 140 4.05 1.51 6.30
CA ILE A 140 4.55 2.83 5.91
C ILE A 140 5.82 3.17 6.70
N ASN A 141 5.83 2.96 8.02
CA ASN A 141 7.00 3.23 8.85
C ASN A 141 8.20 2.39 8.41
N ARG A 142 8.00 1.08 8.18
CA ARG A 142 9.05 0.20 7.65
C ARG A 142 9.59 0.67 6.29
N ARG A 143 8.70 1.05 5.35
CA ARG A 143 9.07 1.62 4.04
C ARG A 143 9.93 2.88 4.22
N ASN A 144 9.51 3.78 5.10
CA ASN A 144 10.19 5.04 5.35
C ASN A 144 11.55 4.84 6.02
N GLU A 145 11.67 3.91 6.97
CA GLU A 145 12.95 3.56 7.60
C GLU A 145 13.93 2.93 6.60
N ALA A 146 13.46 2.01 5.77
CA ALA A 146 14.27 1.42 4.71
C ALA A 146 14.76 2.47 3.70
N MET A 147 13.87 3.38 3.29
CA MET A 147 14.23 4.49 2.39
C MET A 147 15.25 5.44 3.04
N LYS A 148 15.08 5.77 4.33
CA LYS A 148 16.06 6.57 5.07
C LYS A 148 17.43 5.90 5.11
N ALA A 149 17.49 4.59 5.35
CA ALA A 149 18.74 3.84 5.40
C ALA A 149 19.46 3.88 4.03
N ASP A 150 18.76 3.60 2.94
CA ASP A 150 19.31 3.64 1.57
C ASP A 150 19.82 5.05 1.19
N ILE A 151 19.05 6.09 1.52
CA ILE A 151 19.47 7.48 1.29
C ILE A 151 20.73 7.81 2.09
N MET A 152 20.79 7.41 3.37
CA MET A 152 21.95 7.66 4.22
C MET A 152 23.20 6.93 3.71
N GLU A 153 23.05 5.70 3.24
CA GLU A 153 24.14 4.94 2.62
C GLU A 153 24.67 5.64 1.37
N LYS A 154 23.78 6.07 0.47
CA LYS A 154 24.15 6.85 -0.73
C LYS A 154 24.83 8.17 -0.39
N LEU A 155 24.34 8.89 0.63
CA LEU A 155 24.94 10.13 1.11
C LEU A 155 26.34 9.88 1.68
N LYS A 156 26.54 8.81 2.46
CA LYS A 156 27.87 8.41 2.93
C LYS A 156 28.80 8.08 1.77
N GLY A 157 28.33 7.34 0.77
CA GLY A 157 29.10 7.01 -0.43
C GLY A 157 29.57 8.26 -1.18
N PHE A 158 28.66 9.24 -1.38
CA PHE A 158 29.00 10.52 -1.98
C PHE A 158 30.01 11.31 -1.13
N GLY A 159 29.80 11.37 0.19
CA GLY A 159 30.74 12.02 1.11
C GLY A 159 32.14 11.39 1.03
N ASN A 160 32.22 10.06 1.05
CA ASN A 160 33.48 9.33 0.94
C ASN A 160 34.17 9.55 -0.42
N MET A 161 33.42 9.70 -1.52
CA MET A 161 34.00 10.04 -2.83
C MET A 161 34.76 11.38 -2.77
N CYS A 162 34.22 12.38 -2.08
CA CYS A 162 34.87 13.68 -1.91
C CYS A 162 36.02 13.66 -0.89
N LEU A 163 35.93 12.80 0.13
CA LEU A 163 36.88 12.74 1.26
C LEU A 163 38.07 11.80 1.02
N SER A 164 37.90 10.76 0.21
CA SER A 164 38.94 9.74 -0.04
C SER A 164 40.24 10.31 -0.61
N PRO A 165 40.25 11.30 -1.54
CA PRO A 165 41.49 11.93 -2.01
C PRO A 165 42.32 12.62 -0.91
N PHE A 166 41.71 12.92 0.23
CA PHE A 166 42.36 13.53 1.39
C PHE A 166 42.69 12.50 2.50
N GLY A 167 42.49 11.21 2.25
CA GLY A 167 42.67 10.15 3.26
C GLY A 167 41.61 10.17 4.35
N LEU A 168 40.44 10.77 4.09
CA LEU A 168 39.34 10.95 5.05
C LEU A 168 38.13 10.07 4.69
N SER A 169 37.29 9.80 5.69
CA SER A 169 36.00 9.12 5.53
C SER A 169 34.92 9.88 6.31
N THR A 170 33.67 9.73 5.92
CA THR A 170 32.51 10.18 6.71
C THR A 170 32.48 9.56 8.10
N ASP A 171 33.04 8.35 8.28
CA ASP A 171 33.14 7.72 9.60
C ASP A 171 34.26 8.33 10.48
N SER A 172 35.16 9.13 9.89
CA SER A 172 36.18 9.92 10.60
C SER A 172 35.59 11.09 11.38
N PHE A 173 34.32 11.44 11.16
CA PHE A 173 33.65 12.54 11.81
C PHE A 173 32.54 12.05 12.75
N GLU A 174 32.33 12.74 13.87
CA GLU A 174 31.24 12.51 14.81
C GLU A 174 30.50 13.80 15.12
N MET A 175 29.19 13.70 15.33
CA MET A 175 28.36 14.81 15.79
C MET A 175 28.27 14.80 17.31
N VAL A 176 28.69 15.88 17.95
CA VAL A 176 28.66 16.08 19.41
C VAL A 176 27.64 17.16 19.74
N PRO A 177 26.66 16.91 20.65
CA PRO A 177 25.70 17.93 21.05
C PRO A 177 26.40 19.09 21.76
N ASN A 178 26.05 20.33 21.42
CA ASN A 178 26.72 21.54 21.93
C ASN A 178 25.98 22.24 23.09
N GLY A 179 24.98 21.59 23.69
CA GLY A 179 24.23 22.10 24.84
C GLY A 179 23.14 23.15 24.54
N ASN A 180 23.21 23.84 23.40
CA ASN A 180 22.22 24.86 22.98
C ASN A 180 21.19 24.31 21.97
N GLY A 181 20.98 22.98 21.95
CA GLY A 181 20.13 22.30 20.99
C GLY A 181 20.73 22.15 19.59
N GLY A 182 22.01 22.49 19.39
CA GLY A 182 22.75 22.28 18.15
C GLY A 182 23.75 21.12 18.21
N PHE A 183 24.34 20.80 17.06
CA PHE A 183 25.37 19.76 16.91
C PHE A 183 26.67 20.39 16.38
N SER A 184 27.81 19.99 16.94
CA SER A 184 29.15 20.28 16.43
C SER A 184 29.71 19.03 15.75
N VAL A 185 30.38 19.17 14.60
CA VAL A 185 31.06 18.06 13.93
C VAL A 185 32.53 18.07 14.35
N GLN A 186 33.01 16.98 14.94
CA GLN A 186 34.39 16.78 15.36
C GLN A 186 35.01 15.60 14.62
N MET A 187 36.32 15.61 14.40
CA MET A 187 37.03 14.49 13.79
C MET A 187 37.53 13.53 14.87
N LYS A 188 37.20 12.24 14.74
CA LYS A 188 37.66 11.19 15.66
C LYS A 188 39.18 11.09 15.63
N GLY A 189 39.80 11.24 16.80
CA GLY A 189 41.26 11.17 16.96
C GLY A 189 42.03 12.49 16.84
N ALA A 190 41.36 13.62 16.59
CA ALA A 190 42.00 14.95 16.64
C ALA A 190 42.02 15.57 18.05
N GLY A 191 41.38 14.92 19.04
CA GLY A 191 41.36 15.34 20.44
C GLY A 191 42.44 14.64 21.28
N ASN A 192 43.62 15.25 21.36
CA ASN A 192 44.72 15.14 22.35
C ASN A 192 46.11 15.01 21.71
N LYS A 193 46.57 16.08 21.04
CA LYS A 193 48.01 16.31 20.81
C LYS A 193 48.48 17.68 21.28
N LYS A 194 47.68 18.43 22.04
CA LYS A 194 48.03 19.80 22.49
C LYS A 194 48.26 19.96 24.00
N THR A 195 48.42 18.88 24.75
CA THR A 195 48.62 18.98 26.22
C THR A 195 49.86 18.29 26.76
N GLU A 196 50.67 17.60 25.95
CA GLU A 196 51.91 16.95 26.45
C GLU A 196 53.19 17.73 26.12
N GLU A 197 53.18 18.72 25.23
CA GLU A 197 54.37 19.53 24.94
C GLU A 197 54.57 20.72 25.90
N GLU A 198 53.54 21.20 26.61
CA GLU A 198 53.67 22.32 27.55
C GLU A 198 54.08 21.91 28.99
N GLU A 199 54.04 20.61 29.33
CA GLU A 199 54.48 20.11 30.64
C GLU A 199 55.97 19.69 30.68
N ASN A 200 56.59 19.38 29.54
CA ASN A 200 58.00 19.01 29.48
C ASN A 200 58.97 20.20 29.47
N GLU A 201 58.55 21.40 29.04
CA GLU A 201 59.41 22.59 29.09
C GLU A 201 59.53 23.22 30.50
N LYS A 202 58.67 22.84 31.46
CA LYS A 202 58.75 23.33 32.85
C LYS A 202 59.60 22.47 33.79
N ASN A 203 59.97 21.25 33.39
CA ASN A 203 60.76 20.34 34.22
C ASN A 203 62.27 20.31 33.87
N GLU A 204 62.72 21.02 32.84
CA GLU A 204 64.15 21.20 32.53
C GLU A 204 64.73 22.54 33.01
N ALA A 205 63.93 23.36 33.71
CA ALA A 205 64.35 24.68 34.22
C ALA A 205 64.55 24.74 35.75
N VAL A 206 64.89 23.61 36.40
CA VAL A 206 65.32 23.56 37.83
C VAL A 206 66.70 22.95 37.96
#